data_AF-A0A368EZS5-F1
#
_entry.id   AF-A0A368EZS5-F1
#
_cell.length_a   1.000
_cell.length_b   1.000
_cell.length_c   1.000
_cell.angle_alpha   90.00
_cell.angle_beta   90.00
_cell.angle_gamma   90.00
#
_symmetry.space_group_name_H-M   'P 1'
#
loop_
_entity.id
_entity.type
_entity.pdbx_description
1 polymer ?
#
loop_
_entity_poly.entity_id
_entity_poly.type
_entity_poly.pdbx_seq_one_letter_code
_entity_poly.pdbx_strand_id
1 'polypeptide(L)'
;LFQVKFPQEEDLSGAATAILRLQDVYKLDSTDLSNGIILGEKVSHKLTAHDAFEVGRAAYNEKDYYHTLTWMQTALNRIFFGNRQKSTKAPPKSCGIS
;
A
#
# COMPACT_ATOMS: atom_id res chain seq x y z
N LEU A 1 -23.80 3.43 -26.81
CA LEU A 1 -23.64 3.87 -25.41
C LEU A 1 -22.57 2.99 -24.77
N PHE A 2 -21.33 3.48 -24.66
CA PHE A 2 -20.29 2.76 -23.94
C PHE A 2 -20.61 2.87 -22.44
N GLN A 3 -21.12 1.79 -21.84
CA GLN A 3 -21.16 1.67 -20.38
C GLN A 3 -19.72 1.59 -19.88
N VAL A 4 -19.31 2.59 -19.09
CA VAL A 4 -18.05 2.55 -18.35
C VAL A 4 -18.20 1.46 -17.29
N LYS A 5 -17.66 0.28 -17.56
CA LYS A 5 -17.63 -0.84 -16.61
C LYS A 5 -16.56 -0.53 -15.57
N PHE A 6 -16.98 -0.17 -14.36
CA PHE A 6 -16.05 0.04 -13.26
C PHE A 6 -15.47 -1.29 -12.78
N PRO A 7 -14.19 -1.30 -12.36
CA PRO A 7 -13.58 -2.49 -11.80
C PRO A 7 -14.38 -2.99 -10.60
N GLN A 8 -14.58 -4.30 -10.54
CA GLN A 8 -15.27 -4.98 -9.45
C GLN A 8 -14.25 -5.61 -8.48
N GLU A 9 -14.74 -6.20 -7.40
CA GLU A 9 -13.89 -6.86 -6.39
C GLU A 9 -12.98 -7.94 -7.01
N GLU A 10 -13.44 -8.64 -8.05
CA GLU A 10 -12.65 -9.63 -8.78
C GLU A 10 -11.44 -9.00 -9.49
N ASP A 11 -11.59 -7.82 -10.08
CA ASP A 11 -10.48 -7.11 -10.73
C ASP A 11 -9.44 -6.66 -9.70
N LEU A 12 -9.89 -6.21 -8.52
CA LEU A 12 -9.02 -5.84 -7.40
C LEU A 12 -8.25 -7.07 -6.88
N SER A 13 -8.94 -8.19 -6.68
CA SER A 13 -8.32 -9.44 -6.26
C SER A 13 -7.31 -9.94 -7.29
N GLY A 14 -7.65 -9.89 -8.58
CA GLY A 14 -6.74 -10.29 -9.66
C GLY A 14 -5.48 -9.41 -9.72
N ALA A 15 -5.63 -8.10 -9.54
CA ALA A 15 -4.50 -7.18 -9.46
C ALA A 15 -3.61 -7.48 -8.24
N ALA A 16 -4.21 -7.73 -7.08
CA ALA A 16 -3.46 -8.12 -5.88
C ALA A 16 -2.69 -9.43 -6.09
N THR A 17 -3.32 -10.46 -6.66
CA THR A 17 -2.65 -11.73 -6.97
C THR A 17 -1.51 -11.55 -7.98
N ALA A 18 -1.66 -10.67 -8.97
CA ALA A 18 -0.60 -10.35 -9.90
C ALA A 18 0.61 -9.70 -9.19
N ILE A 19 0.37 -8.80 -8.24
CA ILE A 19 1.41 -8.18 -7.41
C ILE A 19 2.18 -9.25 -6.61
N LEU A 20 1.46 -10.19 -5.97
CA LEU A 20 2.08 -11.28 -5.20
C LEU A 20 2.98 -12.15 -6.08
N ARG A 21 2.52 -12.51 -7.28
CA ARG A 21 3.34 -13.27 -8.23
C ARG A 21 4.60 -12.52 -8.66
N LEU A 22 4.51 -11.21 -8.87
CA LEU A 22 5.68 -10.39 -9.18
C LEU A 22 6.65 -10.31 -8.01
N GLN A 23 6.16 -10.28 -6.77
CA GLN A 23 7.02 -10.39 -5.59
C GLN A 23 7.83 -11.67 -5.57
N ASP A 24 7.20 -12.81 -5.85
CA ASP A 24 7.88 -14.10 -5.85
C ASP A 24 8.95 -14.20 -6.94
N VAL A 25 8.62 -13.77 -8.16
CA VAL A 25 9.53 -13.86 -9.32
C VAL A 25 10.76 -12.97 -9.14
N TYR A 26 10.58 -11.76 -8.62
CA TYR A 26 11.64 -10.75 -8.52
C TYR A 26 12.17 -10.54 -7.09
N LYS A 27 11.69 -11.31 -6.11
CA LYS A 27 12.03 -11.21 -4.69
C LYS A 27 11.87 -9.78 -4.15
N LEU A 28 10.77 -9.13 -4.50
CA LEU A 28 10.52 -7.73 -4.16
C LEU A 28 10.01 -7.58 -2.73
N ASP A 29 10.56 -6.61 -2.00
CA ASP A 29 10.14 -6.29 -0.64
C ASP A 29 8.77 -5.59 -0.60
N SER A 30 7.91 -5.99 0.34
CA SER A 30 6.55 -5.44 0.48
C SER A 30 6.57 -3.97 0.93
N THR A 31 7.59 -3.56 1.68
CA THR A 31 7.79 -2.16 2.11
C THR A 31 8.16 -1.28 0.92
N ASP A 32 9.06 -1.75 0.06
CA ASP A 32 9.47 -1.03 -1.15
C ASP A 32 8.32 -0.93 -2.15
N LEU A 33 7.63 -2.04 -2.41
CA LEU A 33 6.45 -2.06 -3.27
C LEU A 33 5.36 -1.12 -2.77
N SER A 34 5.07 -1.15 -1.47
CA SER A 34 4.08 -0.25 -0.90
C SER A 34 4.53 1.22 -0.92
N ASN A 35 5.83 1.50 -1.04
CA ASN A 35 6.38 2.83 -1.29
C ASN A 35 6.42 3.22 -2.77
N GLY A 36 5.98 2.32 -3.65
CA GLY A 36 6.04 2.51 -5.11
C GLY A 36 7.45 2.37 -5.67
N ILE A 37 8.34 1.68 -4.96
CA ILE A 37 9.73 1.42 -5.34
C ILE A 37 9.82 -0.01 -5.87
N ILE A 38 10.32 -0.17 -7.09
CA ILE A 38 10.56 -1.47 -7.71
C ILE A 38 11.99 -1.45 -8.23
N LEU A 39 12.80 -2.42 -7.80
CA LEU A 39 14.23 -2.53 -8.17
C LEU A 39 15.04 -1.25 -7.92
N GLY A 40 14.68 -0.50 -6.87
CA GLY A 40 15.35 0.76 -6.50
C GLY A 40 14.84 2.00 -7.23
N GLU A 41 13.95 1.86 -8.21
CA GLU A 41 13.34 2.98 -8.91
C GLU A 41 11.92 3.28 -8.42
N LYS A 42 11.58 4.56 -8.27
CA LYS A 42 10.24 4.99 -7.91
C LYS A 42 9.35 5.01 -9.16
N VAL A 43 8.62 3.92 -9.35
CA VAL A 43 7.78 3.69 -10.54
C VAL A 43 6.31 3.95 -10.30
N SER A 44 5.86 3.98 -9.04
CA SER A 44 4.44 4.12 -8.70
C SER A 44 4.20 5.05 -7.52
N HIS A 45 2.93 5.37 -7.30
CA HIS A 45 2.47 6.05 -6.11
C HIS A 45 2.55 5.12 -4.89
N LYS A 46 2.67 5.73 -3.71
CA LYS A 46 2.68 4.99 -2.45
C LYS A 46 1.29 4.38 -2.22
N LEU A 47 1.25 3.09 -1.90
CA LEU A 47 0.05 2.40 -1.48
C LEU A 47 -0.42 2.94 -0.13
N THR A 48 -1.73 3.09 0.04
CA THR A 48 -2.32 3.42 1.33
C THR A 48 -2.29 2.21 2.27
N ALA A 49 -2.59 2.42 3.56
CA ALA A 49 -2.75 1.31 4.50
C ALA A 49 -3.92 0.39 4.10
N HIS A 50 -4.96 0.95 3.47
CA HIS A 50 -6.09 0.18 2.98
C HIS A 50 -5.69 -0.70 1.80
N ASP A 51 -4.96 -0.16 0.82
CA ASP A 51 -4.48 -0.94 -0.33
C ASP A 51 -3.60 -2.12 0.12
N ALA A 52 -2.70 -1.90 1.09
CA ALA A 52 -1.87 -2.97 1.65
C ALA A 52 -2.69 -4.04 2.39
N PHE A 53 -3.79 -3.66 3.03
CA PHE A 53 -4.72 -4.61 3.67
C PHE A 53 -5.47 -5.45 2.65
N GLU A 54 -5.95 -4.84 1.56
CA GLU A 54 -6.63 -5.57 0.47
C GLU A 54 -5.71 -6.60 -0.19
N VAL A 55 -4.43 -6.25 -0.42
CA VAL A 55 -3.43 -7.20 -0.92
C VAL A 55 -3.20 -8.36 0.06
N GLY A 56 -3.09 -8.05 1.36
CA GLY A 56 -2.98 -9.07 2.40
C GLY A 56 -4.23 -9.98 2.47
N ARG A 57 -5.43 -9.43 2.27
CA ARG A 57 -6.69 -10.19 2.22
C ARG A 57 -6.72 -11.13 1.02
N ALA A 58 -6.28 -10.66 -0.14
CA ALA A 58 -6.17 -11.50 -1.34
C ALA A 58 -5.19 -12.66 -1.13
N ALA A 59 -4.01 -12.41 -0.54
CA ALA A 59 -3.05 -13.46 -0.19
C ALA A 59 -3.66 -14.51 0.77
N TYR A 60 -4.46 -14.06 1.74
CA TYR A 60 -5.13 -14.95 2.69
C TYR A 60 -6.13 -15.88 2.00
N ASN A 61 -6.90 -15.34 1.05
CA ASN A 61 -7.86 -16.12 0.26
C ASN A 61 -7.16 -17.19 -0.59
N GLU A 62 -5.97 -16.90 -1.11
CA GLU A 62 -5.11 -17.84 -1.84
C GLU A 62 -4.35 -18.83 -0.92
N LYS A 63 -4.57 -18.76 0.40
CA LYS A 63 -3.88 -19.55 1.44
C LYS A 63 -2.37 -19.32 1.52
N ASP A 64 -1.91 -18.17 1.01
CA ASP A 64 -0.53 -17.72 1.12
C ASP A 64 -0.34 -16.92 2.41
N TYR A 65 -0.14 -17.65 3.50
CA TYR A 65 -0.01 -17.04 4.83
C TYR A 65 1.28 -16.24 5.00
N TYR A 66 2.33 -16.54 4.23
CA TYR A 66 3.60 -15.82 4.30
C TYR A 66 3.44 -14.39 3.76
N HIS A 67 2.86 -14.27 2.56
CA HIS A 67 2.57 -12.96 1.99
C HIS A 67 1.48 -12.23 2.78
N THR A 68 0.47 -12.95 3.26
CA THR A 68 -0.56 -12.38 4.16
C THR A 68 0.10 -11.67 5.34
N LEU A 69 0.99 -12.35 6.07
CA LEU A 69 1.62 -11.77 7.25
C LEU A 69 2.44 -10.52 6.88
N THR A 70 3.21 -10.60 5.81
CA THR A 70 4.11 -9.52 5.36
C THR A 70 3.31 -8.27 4.96
N TRP A 71 2.23 -8.44 4.20
CA TRP A 71 1.36 -7.33 3.79
C TRP A 71 0.54 -6.75 4.95
N MET A 72 0.04 -7.59 5.85
CA MET A 72 -0.66 -7.13 7.05
C MET A 72 0.26 -6.33 7.98
N GLN A 73 1.51 -6.75 8.16
CA GLN A 73 2.52 -5.96 8.89
C GLN A 73 2.81 -4.63 8.19
N THR A 74 2.90 -4.62 6.87
CA THR A 74 3.10 -3.41 6.08
C THR A 74 1.92 -2.42 6.26
N ALA A 75 0.69 -2.91 6.22
CA ALA A 75 -0.51 -2.12 6.48
C ALA A 75 -0.50 -1.55 7.91
N LEU A 76 -0.19 -2.37 8.91
CA LEU A 76 -0.11 -1.98 10.30
C LEU A 76 0.93 -0.88 10.53
N ASN A 77 2.14 -1.07 10.00
CA ASN A 77 3.19 -0.05 10.03
C ASN A 77 2.69 1.26 9.43
N ARG A 78 2.03 1.23 8.27
CA ARG A 78 1.49 2.45 7.63
C ARG A 78 0.44 3.15 8.48
N ILE A 79 -0.38 2.44 9.25
CA ILE A 79 -1.32 3.07 10.19
C ILE A 79 -0.55 3.78 11.31
N PHE A 80 0.41 3.11 11.95
CA PHE A 80 1.17 3.69 13.05
C PHE A 80 2.08 4.86 12.64
N PHE A 81 2.77 4.74 11.51
CA PHE A 81 3.68 5.79 11.00
C PHE A 81 2.92 6.86 10.21
N GLY A 82 1.82 6.52 9.54
CA GLY A 82 0.96 7.46 8.82
C GLY A 82 0.18 8.39 9.75
N ASN A 83 -0.17 7.94 10.96
CA ASN A 83 -0.79 8.78 11.98
C ASN A 83 0.16 9.87 12.53
N ARG A 84 1.48 9.67 12.51
CA ARG A 84 2.45 10.68 12.94
C ARG A 84 2.56 11.88 11.99
N GLN A 85 2.28 11.70 10.70
CA GLN A 85 2.28 12.79 9.70
C GLN A 85 1.05 13.70 9.84
N LYS A 86 -0.01 13.28 10.54
CA LYS A 86 -1.21 14.09 10.78
C LYS A 86 -1.11 14.99 12.02
N SER A 87 -0.09 14.83 12.87
CA SER A 87 0.07 15.64 14.10
C SER A 87 1.09 16.78 14.02
N THR A 88 1.77 16.99 12.89
CA THR A 88 2.65 18.15 12.69
C THR A 88 1.99 19.17 11.76
N LYS A 89 0.80 19.68 12.16
CA LYS A 89 0.36 20.99 11.65
C LYS A 89 1.33 22.04 12.23
N ALA A 90 1.82 22.89 11.34
CA ALA A 90 2.89 23.87 11.51
C ALA A 90 2.88 24.62 12.86
N PRO A 91 4.06 25.03 13.38
CA PRO A 91 4.11 25.93 14.53
C PRO A 91 3.33 27.23 14.22
N PRO A 92 2.57 27.78 15.18
CA PRO A 92 1.93 29.07 14.99
C PRO A 92 3.01 30.10 14.68
N LYS A 93 2.80 30.89 13.62
CA LYS A 93 3.64 32.05 13.31
C LYS A 93 3.67 32.94 14.55
N SER A 94 4.83 33.06 15.21
CA SER A 94 5.02 34.11 16.20
C SER A 94 4.93 35.44 15.46
N CYS A 95 3.81 36.13 15.64
CA CYS A 95 3.68 37.51 15.22
C CYS A 95 4.72 38.30 16.02
N GLY A 96 5.76 38.78 15.35
CA GLY A 96 6.72 39.71 15.94
C GLY A 96 5.95 40.99 16.29
N ILE A 97 5.77 41.22 17.58
CA ILE A 97 5.29 42.50 18.07
C ILE A 97 6.54 43.38 18.16
N SER A 98 6.53 44.44 17.35
CA SER A 98 7.48 45.55 17.40
C SER A 98 7.31 46.36 18.68
#